data_AF-A0A960RPM3-F1
#
_entry.id   AF-A0A960RPM3-F1
#
_cell.length_a   1.000
_cell.length_b   1.000
_cell.length_c   1.000
_cell.angle_alpha   90.00
_cell.angle_beta   90.00
_cell.angle_gamma   90.00
#
_symmetry.space_group_name_H-M   'P 1'
#
loop_
_entity.id
_entity.type
_entity.pdbx_description
1 polymer ?
#
loop_
_entity_poly.entity_id
_entity_poly.type
_entity_poly.pdbx_seq_one_letter_code
_entity_poly.pdbx_strand_id
1 'polypeptide(L)'
;MHGLANDLELASAAHLSNVAAGLAIERLGCAKLSLADIAERLLELDVKNKVFDEQHLYALEQTLQGKSFTVLGIDSTFGMTTELFLTLKKLSLNQEKLILFIRDDEPDSVFIELLASLHEVDFIVIQQSSLSQLCNRMHPTHSYLFEDGLLQVLDSVTVLI
;
A
#
# COMPACT_ATOMS: atom_id res chain seq x y z
N MET A 1 -29.91 -5.67 -4.08
CA MET A 1 -30.37 -4.40 -3.50
C MET A 1 -29.17 -3.47 -3.55
N HIS A 2 -29.14 -2.56 -4.53
CA HIS A 2 -27.97 -1.73 -4.85
C HIS A 2 -28.00 -0.43 -4.05
N GLY A 3 -26.95 -0.17 -3.26
CA GLY A 3 -26.67 1.11 -2.62
C GLY A 3 -25.87 2.01 -3.57
N LEU A 4 -26.29 3.27 -3.68
CA LEU A 4 -25.94 4.23 -4.73
C LEU A 4 -24.43 4.49 -4.98
N ALA A 5 -24.13 4.62 -6.27
CA ALA A 5 -23.12 5.46 -6.92
C ALA A 5 -21.67 4.97 -7.13
N ASN A 6 -21.23 3.79 -6.67
CA ASN A 6 -19.84 3.36 -6.92
C ASN A 6 -19.57 1.83 -6.99
N ASP A 7 -20.58 1.01 -7.30
CA ASP A 7 -20.44 -0.47 -7.34
C ASP A 7 -19.85 -1.11 -6.05
N LEU A 8 -19.94 -0.40 -4.92
CA LEU A 8 -19.49 -0.92 -3.64
C LEU A 8 -20.48 -1.94 -3.10
N GLU A 9 -19.98 -3.13 -2.78
CA GLU A 9 -20.75 -4.19 -2.16
C GLU A 9 -21.35 -3.71 -0.82
N LEU A 10 -22.56 -4.17 -0.46
CA LEU A 10 -23.30 -3.68 0.71
C LEU A 10 -22.50 -3.84 2.01
N ALA A 11 -21.72 -4.91 2.11
CA ALA A 11 -20.83 -5.17 3.25
C ALA A 11 -19.74 -4.09 3.34
N SER A 12 -19.10 -3.74 2.22
CA SER A 12 -18.10 -2.68 2.13
C SER A 12 -18.68 -1.30 2.44
N ALA A 13 -19.90 -1.01 1.98
CA ALA A 13 -20.59 0.23 2.31
C ALA A 13 -20.94 0.35 3.80
N ALA A 14 -21.36 -0.75 4.43
CA ALA A 14 -21.63 -0.81 5.87
C ALA A 14 -20.35 -0.64 6.69
N HIS A 15 -19.25 -1.28 6.26
CA HIS A 15 -17.94 -1.14 6.89
C HIS A 15 -17.42 0.30 6.81
N LEU A 16 -17.46 0.91 5.63
CA LEU A 16 -17.11 2.32 5.40
C LEU A 16 -17.89 3.27 6.31
N SER A 17 -19.20 3.06 6.44
CA SER A 17 -20.06 3.88 7.29
C SER A 17 -19.67 3.79 8.77
N ASN A 18 -19.30 2.59 9.25
CA ASN A 18 -18.85 2.40 10.62
C ASN A 18 -17.50 3.08 10.89
N VAL A 19 -16.56 3.02 9.94
CA VAL A 19 -15.27 3.71 10.04
C VAL A 19 -15.45 5.23 10.06
N ALA A 20 -16.30 5.75 9.17
CA ALA A 20 -16.63 7.18 9.14
C ALA A 20 -17.30 7.66 10.45
N ALA A 21 -18.23 6.86 10.99
CA ALA A 21 -18.88 7.15 12.27
C ALA A 21 -17.87 7.16 13.44
N GLY A 22 -16.94 6.19 13.48
CA GLY A 22 -15.87 6.15 14.48
C GLY A 22 -14.97 7.38 14.43
N LEU A 23 -14.52 7.77 13.23
CA LEU A 23 -13.72 8.98 13.01
C LEU A 23 -14.44 10.26 13.46
N ALA A 24 -15.74 10.36 13.21
CA ALA A 24 -16.55 11.52 13.59
C ALA A 24 -16.72 11.64 15.11
N ILE A 25 -16.69 10.51 15.83
CA ILE A 25 -16.74 10.46 17.29
C ILE A 25 -15.37 10.81 17.89
N GLU A 26 -14.28 10.30 17.32
CA GLU A 26 -12.90 10.59 17.76
C GLU A 26 -12.53 12.08 17.59
N ARG A 27 -12.98 12.72 16.49
CA ARG A 27 -12.80 14.16 16.25
C ARG A 27 -14.03 14.96 16.69
N LEU A 28 -14.19 15.13 18.02
CA LEU A 28 -15.21 15.94 18.70
C LEU A 28 -15.79 17.10 17.85
N GLY A 29 -17.01 16.92 17.33
CA GLY A 29 -17.87 17.99 16.81
C GLY A 29 -17.52 18.55 15.43
N CYS A 30 -18.40 18.31 14.44
CA CYS A 30 -18.35 18.91 13.10
C CYS A 30 -17.02 18.79 12.35
N ALA A 31 -16.28 17.70 12.55
CA ALA A 31 -15.15 17.39 11.68
C ALA A 31 -15.68 16.98 10.30
N LYS A 32 -15.41 17.82 9.28
CA LYS A 32 -15.61 17.47 7.88
C LYS A 32 -14.57 16.39 7.54
N LEU A 33 -14.97 15.13 7.57
CA LEU A 33 -14.09 14.02 7.18
C LEU A 33 -13.94 14.04 5.66
N SER A 34 -12.70 14.08 5.19
CA SER A 34 -12.40 13.86 3.79
C SER A 34 -12.42 12.37 3.49
N LEU A 35 -12.53 12.03 2.20
CA LEU A 35 -12.40 10.66 1.77
C LEU A 35 -11.00 10.09 2.07
N ALA A 36 -9.98 10.94 2.06
CA ALA A 36 -8.63 10.58 2.46
C ALA A 36 -8.54 10.22 3.96
N ASP A 37 -9.26 10.93 4.85
CA ASP A 37 -9.32 10.58 6.28
C ASP A 37 -9.97 9.20 6.48
N ILE A 38 -11.03 8.90 5.72
CA ILE A 38 -11.73 7.61 5.78
C ILE A 38 -10.84 6.49 5.22
N ALA A 39 -10.18 6.73 4.08
CA ALA A 39 -9.24 5.79 3.47
C ALA A 39 -8.09 5.48 4.43
N GLU A 40 -7.42 6.50 4.97
CA GLU A 40 -6.31 6.32 5.92
C GLU A 40 -6.75 5.49 7.13
N ARG A 41 -7.94 5.72 7.67
CA ARG A 41 -8.45 4.92 8.79
C ARG A 41 -8.78 3.48 8.45
N LEU A 42 -9.31 3.20 7.25
CA LEU A 42 -9.51 1.81 6.78
C LEU A 42 -8.19 1.05 6.71
N LEU A 43 -7.10 1.75 6.35
CA LEU A 43 -5.76 1.17 6.27
C LEU A 43 -5.12 0.99 7.64
N GLU A 44 -5.38 1.89 8.59
CA GLU A 44 -4.88 1.78 9.97
C GLU A 44 -5.56 0.69 10.79
N LEU A 45 -6.84 0.41 10.54
CA LEU A 45 -7.65 -0.49 11.37
C LEU A 45 -7.35 -1.98 11.14
N ASP A 46 -6.54 -2.33 10.14
CA ASP A 46 -6.13 -3.72 9.92
C ASP A 46 -4.64 -3.80 9.55
N VAL A 47 -3.85 -4.46 10.40
CA VAL A 47 -2.44 -4.76 10.11
C VAL A 47 -2.33 -5.67 8.86
N LYS A 48 -3.41 -6.37 8.49
CA LYS A 48 -3.52 -7.11 7.22
C LYS A 48 -3.87 -6.23 6.01
N ASN A 49 -4.33 -4.99 6.19
CA ASN A 49 -4.69 -4.07 5.10
C ASN A 49 -3.50 -3.31 4.49
N LYS A 50 -2.26 -3.64 4.87
CA LYS A 50 -1.09 -3.16 4.11
C LYS A 50 -0.97 -3.82 2.76
N VAL A 51 -1.64 -4.95 2.54
CA VAL A 51 -1.59 -5.72 1.30
C VAL A 51 -2.76 -5.31 0.40
N PHE A 52 -2.45 -4.85 -0.80
CA PHE A 52 -3.43 -4.34 -1.76
C PHE A 52 -3.49 -5.23 -3.00
N ASP A 53 -4.72 -5.61 -3.31
CA ASP A 53 -5.15 -6.12 -4.60
C ASP A 53 -5.86 -5.00 -5.40
N GLU A 54 -6.29 -5.32 -6.62
CA GLU A 54 -7.05 -4.41 -7.49
C GLU A 54 -8.28 -3.78 -6.80
N GLN A 55 -8.92 -4.49 -5.86
CA GLN A 55 -10.16 -4.04 -5.22
C GLN A 55 -9.94 -2.86 -4.26
N HIS A 56 -8.72 -2.71 -3.73
CA HIS A 56 -8.39 -1.70 -2.73
C HIS A 56 -7.45 -0.59 -3.24
N LEU A 57 -7.10 -0.62 -4.53
CA LEU A 57 -6.19 0.36 -5.14
C LEU A 57 -6.67 1.82 -4.97
N TYR A 58 -7.98 2.04 -5.03
CA TYR A 58 -8.56 3.36 -4.84
C TYR A 58 -8.26 3.97 -3.46
N ALA A 59 -8.30 3.15 -2.39
CA ALA A 59 -7.99 3.63 -1.04
C ALA A 59 -6.51 4.04 -0.95
N LEU A 60 -5.62 3.23 -1.54
CA LEU A 60 -4.19 3.54 -1.62
C LEU A 60 -3.93 4.88 -2.34
N GLU A 61 -4.58 5.11 -3.48
CA GLU A 61 -4.47 6.38 -4.22
C GLU A 61 -4.90 7.58 -3.38
N GLN A 62 -6.01 7.49 -2.66
CA GLN A 62 -6.49 8.56 -1.79
C GLN A 62 -5.51 8.83 -0.64
N THR A 63 -4.92 7.79 -0.06
CA THR A 63 -3.96 7.93 1.05
C THR A 63 -2.62 8.52 0.60
N LEU A 64 -2.22 8.26 -0.64
CA LEU A 64 -0.98 8.76 -1.23
C LEU A 64 -1.14 10.15 -1.87
N GLN A 65 -2.37 10.68 -2.00
CA GLN A 65 -2.61 11.94 -2.70
C GLN A 65 -1.82 13.10 -2.06
N GLY A 66 -0.88 13.67 -2.82
CA GLY A 66 -0.01 14.75 -2.35
C GLY A 66 1.16 14.30 -1.45
N LYS A 67 1.38 12.99 -1.29
CA LYS A 67 2.51 12.40 -0.57
C LYS A 67 3.52 11.83 -1.56
N SER A 68 4.82 12.01 -1.28
CA SER A 68 5.88 11.31 -2.02
C SER A 68 5.99 9.87 -1.55
N PHE A 69 6.28 8.98 -2.50
CA PHE A 69 6.44 7.56 -2.20
C PHE A 69 7.55 6.94 -3.05
N THR A 70 8.18 5.94 -2.45
CA THR A 70 9.19 5.09 -3.06
C THR A 70 8.59 3.70 -3.30
N VAL A 71 8.88 3.11 -4.45
CA VAL A 71 8.52 1.73 -4.77
C VAL A 71 9.75 0.84 -4.70
N LEU A 72 9.63 -0.31 -4.04
CA LEU A 72 10.65 -1.36 -4.00
C LEU A 72 10.07 -2.68 -4.52
N GLY A 73 10.61 -3.18 -5.63
CA GLY A 73 10.30 -4.51 -6.14
C GLY A 73 11.08 -5.60 -5.41
N ILE A 74 10.40 -6.67 -5.02
CA ILE A 74 10.98 -7.85 -4.35
C ILE A 74 10.32 -9.10 -4.92
N ASP A 75 11.08 -10.20 -4.96
CA ASP A 75 10.59 -11.54 -5.26
C ASP A 75 10.52 -12.35 -3.95
N SER A 76 9.40 -13.02 -3.67
CA SER A 76 9.22 -13.76 -2.41
C SER A 76 10.11 -14.99 -2.33
N THR A 77 10.66 -15.48 -3.44
CA THR A 77 11.62 -16.60 -3.45
C THR A 77 12.90 -16.28 -2.68
N PHE A 78 13.23 -14.99 -2.53
CA PHE A 78 14.39 -14.55 -1.75
C PHE A 78 14.18 -14.68 -0.24
N GLY A 79 12.92 -14.69 0.21
CA GLY A 79 12.55 -14.68 1.62
C GLY A 79 13.09 -13.47 2.39
N MET A 80 12.96 -13.52 3.72
CA MET A 80 13.41 -12.44 4.58
C MET A 80 14.89 -12.60 4.93
N THR A 81 15.75 -11.78 4.34
CA THR A 81 17.18 -11.74 4.62
C THR A 81 17.57 -10.52 5.46
N THR A 82 18.79 -10.54 6.03
CA THR A 82 19.30 -9.39 6.80
C THR A 82 19.52 -8.18 5.90
N GLU A 83 19.99 -8.42 4.67
CA GLU A 83 20.22 -7.43 3.63
C GLU A 83 18.92 -6.74 3.22
N LEU A 84 17.83 -7.52 3.07
CA LEU A 84 16.51 -6.98 2.80
C LEU A 84 16.03 -6.11 3.97
N PHE A 85 16.16 -6.60 5.21
CA PHE A 85 15.75 -5.83 6.38
C PHE A 85 16.50 -4.49 6.50
N LEU A 86 17.82 -4.50 6.31
CA LEU A 86 18.63 -3.29 6.35
C LEU A 86 18.27 -2.33 5.21
N THR A 87 17.91 -2.86 4.05
CA THR A 87 17.42 -2.07 2.91
C THR A 87 16.10 -1.38 3.24
N LEU A 88 15.12 -2.11 3.79
CA LEU A 88 13.84 -1.55 4.23
C LEU A 88 14.04 -0.44 5.26
N LYS A 89 14.87 -0.70 6.28
CA LYS A 89 15.30 0.29 7.29
C LYS A 89 15.90 1.55 6.67
N LYS A 90 16.75 1.40 5.65
CA LYS A 90 17.40 2.54 5.00
C LYS A 90 16.38 3.37 4.22
N LEU A 91 15.49 2.72 3.48
CA LEU A 91 14.48 3.39 2.68
C LEU A 91 13.41 4.08 3.53
N SER A 92 13.03 3.51 4.68
CA SER A 92 12.05 4.09 5.59
C SER A 92 12.52 5.39 6.27
N LEU A 93 13.83 5.71 6.22
CA LEU A 93 14.37 6.96 6.78
C LEU A 93 14.09 8.18 5.91
N ASN A 94 13.72 8.00 4.63
CA ASN A 94 13.60 9.09 3.66
C ASN A 94 12.32 9.94 3.82
N GLN A 95 11.53 9.74 4.89
CA GLN A 95 10.22 10.38 5.14
C GLN A 95 9.15 10.16 4.06
N GLU A 96 9.48 9.46 2.98
CA GLU A 96 8.55 9.03 1.93
C GLU A 96 7.82 7.75 2.37
N LYS A 97 6.64 7.53 1.79
CA LYS A 97 5.93 6.27 1.97
C LYS A 97 6.65 5.14 1.21
N LEU A 98 6.89 4.01 1.87
CA LEU A 98 7.51 2.84 1.25
C LEU A 98 6.44 1.86 0.78
N ILE A 99 6.36 1.67 -0.53
CA ILE A 99 5.48 0.69 -1.17
C ILE A 99 6.34 -0.48 -1.64
N LEU A 100 6.03 -1.68 -1.16
CA LEU A 100 6.60 -2.90 -1.68
C LEU A 100 5.77 -3.41 -2.85
N PHE A 101 6.44 -3.86 -3.90
CA PHE A 101 5.83 -4.58 -4.99
C PHE A 101 6.37 -6.01 -5.00
N ILE A 102 5.47 -6.99 -4.81
CA ILE A 102 5.84 -8.40 -4.92
C ILE A 102 5.63 -8.83 -6.37
N ARG A 103 6.71 -9.28 -7.00
CA ARG A 103 6.75 -9.52 -8.46
C ARG A 103 6.22 -10.90 -8.87
N ASP A 104 6.01 -11.79 -7.91
CA ASP A 104 5.69 -13.18 -8.17
C ASP A 104 4.23 -13.35 -8.57
N ASP A 105 3.97 -14.27 -9.49
CA ASP A 105 2.60 -14.64 -9.88
C ASP A 105 1.83 -15.29 -8.70
N GLU A 106 2.54 -16.04 -7.85
CA GLU A 106 2.01 -16.70 -6.65
C GLU A 106 2.93 -16.43 -5.46
N PRO A 107 2.81 -15.26 -4.81
CA PRO A 107 3.72 -14.91 -3.73
C PRO A 107 3.46 -15.70 -2.45
N ASP A 108 4.53 -15.99 -1.71
CA ASP A 108 4.43 -16.67 -0.42
C ASP A 108 3.66 -15.82 0.60
N SER A 109 2.52 -16.34 1.06
CA SER A 109 1.66 -15.67 2.04
C SER A 109 2.37 -15.43 3.37
N VAL A 110 3.24 -16.34 3.81
CA VAL A 110 3.99 -16.20 5.07
C VAL A 110 4.98 -15.05 4.95
N PHE A 111 5.65 -14.93 3.80
CA PHE A 111 6.55 -13.82 3.52
C PHE A 111 5.81 -12.48 3.47
N ILE A 112 4.66 -12.43 2.82
CA ILE A 112 3.82 -11.22 2.78
C ILE A 112 3.37 -10.81 4.18
N GLU A 113 2.87 -11.76 4.99
CA GLU A 113 2.45 -11.47 6.37
C GLU A 113 3.61 -10.93 7.22
N LEU A 114 4.81 -11.49 7.04
CA LEU A 114 6.01 -11.01 7.69
C LEU A 114 6.34 -9.58 7.29
N LEU A 115 6.34 -9.26 5.99
CA LEU A 115 6.56 -7.90 5.49
C LEU A 115 5.50 -6.92 5.99
N ALA A 116 4.23 -7.31 6.00
CA ALA A 116 3.12 -6.47 6.47
C ALA A 116 3.27 -6.11 7.97
N SER A 117 3.85 -7.02 8.76
CA SER A 117 4.12 -6.78 10.18
C SER A 117 5.21 -5.73 10.45
N LEU A 118 6.05 -5.40 9.45
CA LEU A 118 7.16 -4.45 9.62
C LEU A 118 6.67 -3.01 9.65
N HIS A 119 7.20 -2.21 10.57
CA HIS A 119 6.87 -0.78 10.66
C HIS A 119 7.50 0.05 9.54
N GLU A 120 8.60 -0.44 8.97
CA GLU A 120 9.31 0.18 7.86
C GLU A 120 8.52 0.12 6.54
N VAL A 121 7.53 -0.77 6.46
CA VAL A 121 6.70 -0.98 5.27
C VAL A 121 5.34 -0.31 5.49
N ASP A 122 5.01 0.65 4.63
CA ASP A 122 3.70 1.30 4.67
C ASP A 122 2.67 0.47 3.91
N PHE A 123 2.99 0.04 2.68
CA PHE A 123 2.05 -0.66 1.79
C PHE A 123 2.76 -1.77 0.99
N ILE A 124 2.01 -2.78 0.55
CA ILE A 124 2.43 -3.93 -0.24
C ILE A 124 1.43 -4.11 -1.37
N VAL A 125 1.92 -4.22 -2.61
CA VAL A 125 1.14 -4.45 -3.82
C VAL A 125 1.58 -5.78 -4.42
N ILE A 126 0.63 -6.66 -4.71
CA ILE A 126 0.91 -8.01 -5.23
C ILE A 126 0.64 -8.13 -6.74
N GLN A 127 -0.24 -7.29 -7.29
CA GLN A 127 -0.68 -7.40 -8.69
C GLN A 127 0.00 -6.36 -9.59
N GLN A 128 0.59 -6.83 -10.70
CA GLN A 128 1.24 -6.00 -11.71
C GLN A 128 0.32 -4.92 -12.31
N SER A 129 -0.94 -5.27 -12.56
CA SER A 129 -1.98 -4.37 -13.04
C SER A 129 -2.21 -3.20 -12.07
N SER A 130 -2.27 -3.48 -10.77
CA SER A 130 -2.42 -2.49 -9.71
C SER A 130 -1.25 -1.53 -9.63
N LEU A 131 0.00 -2.04 -9.71
CA LEU A 131 1.18 -1.18 -9.72
C LEU A 131 1.23 -0.28 -10.95
N SER A 132 0.92 -0.83 -12.12
CA SER A 132 0.90 -0.09 -13.39
C SER A 132 -0.09 1.08 -13.33
N GLN A 133 -1.29 0.83 -12.81
CA GLN A 133 -2.31 1.86 -12.64
C GLN A 133 -1.88 2.93 -11.63
N LEU A 134 -1.29 2.54 -10.50
CA LEU A 134 -0.78 3.47 -9.49
C LEU A 134 0.30 4.38 -10.06
N CYS A 135 1.29 3.80 -10.75
CA CYS A 135 2.45 4.54 -11.24
C CYS A 135 2.08 5.51 -12.36
N ASN A 136 1.15 5.12 -13.25
CA ASN A 136 0.64 6.01 -14.29
C ASN A 136 -0.09 7.24 -13.74
N ARG A 137 -0.71 7.13 -12.56
CA ARG A 137 -1.52 8.20 -11.97
C ARG A 137 -0.73 9.08 -11.02
N MET A 138 0.21 8.49 -10.28
CA MET A 138 0.79 9.10 -9.09
C MET A 138 2.31 9.27 -9.14
N HIS A 139 3.00 8.61 -10.09
CA HIS A 139 4.45 8.67 -10.34
C HIS A 139 5.34 8.63 -9.07
N PRO A 140 5.97 7.48 -8.74
CA PRO A 140 6.85 7.42 -7.57
C PRO A 140 8.06 8.35 -7.71
N THR A 141 8.58 8.83 -6.58
CA THR A 141 9.81 9.63 -6.55
C THR A 141 11.02 8.77 -6.92
N HIS A 142 11.05 7.55 -6.41
CA HIS A 142 12.14 6.60 -6.62
C HIS A 142 11.59 5.19 -6.81
N SER A 143 12.27 4.43 -7.67
CA SER A 143 11.97 3.03 -7.92
C SER A 143 13.24 2.22 -7.70
N TYR A 144 13.11 1.14 -6.94
CA TYR A 144 14.22 0.23 -6.66
C TYR A 144 13.81 -1.21 -6.90
N LEU A 145 14.80 -2.05 -7.19
CA LEU A 145 14.66 -3.49 -7.27
C LEU A 145 15.65 -4.14 -6.30
N PHE A 146 15.17 -5.08 -5.49
CA PHE A 146 16.01 -5.89 -4.64
C PHE A 146 16.16 -7.29 -5.27
N GLU A 147 17.35 -7.56 -5.80
CA GLU A 147 17.72 -8.85 -6.39
C GLU A 147 19.15 -9.20 -5.98
N ASP A 148 19.43 -10.49 -5.76
CA ASP A 148 20.76 -11.00 -5.42
C ASP A 148 21.40 -10.34 -4.18
N GLY A 149 20.57 -9.93 -3.21
CA GLY A 149 21.01 -9.24 -2.00
C GLY A 149 21.46 -7.79 -2.23
N LEU A 150 21.23 -7.24 -3.42
CA LEU A 150 21.64 -5.90 -3.81
C LEU A 150 20.43 -5.03 -4.17
N LEU A 151 20.50 -3.77 -3.74
CA LEU A 151 19.53 -2.75 -4.12
C LEU A 151 19.97 -2.08 -5.43
N GLN A 152 19.18 -2.25 -6.47
CA GLN A 152 19.36 -1.59 -7.76
C GLN A 152 18.39 -0.42 -7.90
N VAL A 153 18.88 0.73 -8.37
CA VAL A 153 18.05 1.89 -8.67
C VAL A 153 17.51 1.73 -10.08
N LEU A 154 16.21 1.95 -10.25
CA LEU A 154 15.55 1.90 -11.54
C LEU A 154 15.18 3.31 -12.00
N ASP A 155 15.53 3.63 -13.25
CA ASP A 155 15.16 4.90 -13.89
C ASP A 155 13.66 4.97 -14.23
N SER A 156 12.99 3.81 -14.27
CA SER A 156 11.54 3.71 -14.50
C SER A 156 10.92 2.52 -13.78
N VAL A 157 9.71 2.72 -13.24
CA VAL A 157 8.86 1.67 -12.66
C VAL A 157 8.49 0.61 -13.69
N THR A 158 8.51 0.92 -15.00
CA THR A 158 8.17 -0.04 -16.05
C THR A 158 9.08 -1.27 -16.03
N VAL A 159 10.26 -1.18 -15.42
CA VAL A 159 11.20 -2.29 -15.28
C VAL A 159 10.80 -3.25 -14.15
N LEU A 160 9.93 -2.82 -13.23
CA LEU A 160 9.40 -3.67 -12.16
C LEU A 160 8.28 -4.61 -12.63
N ILE A 161 7.59 -4.24 -13.70
CA ILE A 161 6.40 -4.92 -14.26
C ILE A 161 6.85 -5.97 -15.28
#